data_AF-H8WFP4-F1
#
_entry.id   AF-H8WFP4-F1
#
_cell.length_a   1.000
_cell.length_b   1.000
_cell.length_c   1.000
_cell.angle_alpha   90.00
_cell.angle_beta   90.00
_cell.angle_gamma   90.00
#
_symmetry.space_group_name_H-M   'P 1'
#
loop_
_entity.id
_entity.type
_entity.pdbx_description
1 polymer ?
#
loop_
_entity_poly.entity_id
_entity_poly.type
_entity_poly.pdbx_seq_one_letter_code
_entity_poly.pdbx_strand_id
1 'polypeptide(L)'
;ITTHLGIGSYAEWSEEKRQDWLLSELRGKRPLFGSDLPLTEETADVLGAFHVLAELPADCFGAYIISMATAPSDVLAVELLQRECHVKHPLRVVPLFEKLADLEAAPAAVARLFSIDWYMNRINGKQEVMIGYSDSGKDAGRLSAAWQMYKAQEELIKVAKHYGVKLTMFHGRGGTVGRGGGPTHLAILSQPPDTIHGSLRVTVQGEVIEHSFGEELLCFRTLQRYTAATLEHGMHPPISPKPEWRALMDEMAVVATKEYRSIVFQEPRFVEYFRSATPETEYGRMNIGSRPSKRKPSGGIESLRAIPWIFAWTQTRFHLPVWLGFGAAFKHIMQKDIRNIHTLKEMYNEWPFFRVTLDLLEMVFAKGDPGIAAVYDKLLVADDLQSFGEQLRKNYEETKELLLQVAGHKDVLEGDPYLKQRLRLRESYITTLNVCQAYTLKRIRDPGFQVSPQPTLSKEFTDESQPAQVVQLNPESEYAPGLEDTLILTMKGIA
;
A
#
# COMPACT_ATOMS: atom_id res chain seq x y z
N ILE A 1 -10.46 -12.73 -27.88
CA ILE A 1 -10.97 -14.13 -27.93
C ILE A 1 -12.45 -14.16 -28.32
N THR A 2 -13.39 -13.77 -27.45
CA THR A 2 -14.84 -13.91 -27.71
C THR A 2 -15.33 -13.16 -28.95
N THR A 3 -14.78 -11.97 -29.22
CA THR A 3 -15.07 -11.20 -30.44
C THR A 3 -14.59 -11.89 -31.70
N HIS A 4 -13.36 -12.43 -31.67
CA HIS A 4 -12.76 -13.17 -32.79
C HIS A 4 -13.54 -14.46 -33.10
N LEU A 5 -14.05 -15.15 -32.08
CA LEU A 5 -14.89 -16.34 -32.24
C LEU A 5 -16.35 -16.02 -32.66
N GLY A 6 -16.72 -14.74 -32.78
CA GLY A 6 -18.08 -14.33 -33.17
C GLY A 6 -19.17 -14.59 -32.12
N ILE A 7 -18.80 -14.82 -30.86
CA ILE A 7 -19.74 -15.14 -29.76
C ILE A 7 -20.09 -13.94 -28.87
N GLY A 8 -19.57 -12.75 -29.19
CA GLY A 8 -19.88 -11.48 -28.54
C GLY A 8 -18.67 -10.84 -27.84
N SER A 9 -18.92 -9.79 -27.04
CA SER A 9 -17.90 -9.04 -26.30
C SER A 9 -17.93 -9.40 -24.82
N TYR A 10 -16.93 -10.16 -24.33
CA TYR A 10 -16.83 -10.56 -22.91
C TYR A 10 -16.79 -9.35 -21.97
N ALA A 11 -16.16 -8.25 -22.42
CA ALA A 11 -16.05 -7.00 -21.66
C ALA A 11 -17.42 -6.36 -21.37
N GLU A 12 -18.41 -6.55 -22.25
CA GLU A 12 -19.76 -5.97 -22.11
C GLU A 12 -20.73 -6.87 -21.33
N TRP A 13 -20.33 -8.10 -21.04
CA TRP A 13 -21.20 -9.04 -20.32
C TRP A 13 -21.31 -8.70 -18.84
N SER A 14 -22.50 -8.98 -18.28
CA SER A 14 -22.72 -8.96 -16.83
C SER A 14 -21.85 -10.01 -16.14
N GLU A 15 -21.59 -9.82 -14.84
CA GLU A 15 -20.81 -10.77 -14.04
C GLU A 15 -21.39 -12.19 -14.09
N GLU A 16 -22.72 -12.33 -14.03
CA GLU A 16 -23.41 -13.62 -14.14
C GLU A 16 -23.14 -14.29 -15.50
N LYS A 17 -23.29 -13.54 -16.60
CA LYS A 17 -23.04 -14.05 -17.96
C LYS A 17 -21.57 -14.43 -18.16
N ARG A 18 -20.64 -13.69 -17.55
CA ARG A 18 -19.21 -14.04 -17.55
C ARG A 18 -18.96 -15.34 -16.82
N GLN A 19 -19.52 -15.51 -15.61
CA GLN A 19 -19.40 -16.76 -14.85
C GLN A 19 -19.98 -17.94 -15.64
N ASP A 20 -21.19 -17.81 -16.18
CA ASP A 20 -21.85 -18.90 -16.91
C ASP A 20 -21.03 -19.34 -18.12
N TRP A 21 -20.53 -18.38 -18.90
CA TRP A 21 -19.67 -18.69 -20.05
C TRP A 21 -18.34 -19.31 -19.63
N LEU A 22 -17.64 -18.74 -18.64
CA LEU A 22 -16.38 -19.28 -18.14
C LEU A 22 -16.54 -20.71 -17.62
N LEU A 23 -17.61 -20.99 -16.87
CA LEU A 23 -17.90 -22.33 -16.36
C LEU A 23 -18.26 -23.31 -17.47
N SER A 24 -18.95 -22.87 -18.52
CA SER A 24 -19.19 -23.67 -19.72
C SER A 24 -17.86 -24.09 -20.36
N GLU A 25 -16.95 -23.13 -20.60
CA GLU A 25 -15.64 -23.41 -21.20
C GLU A 25 -14.76 -24.27 -20.28
N LEU A 26 -14.72 -23.98 -18.97
CA LEU A 26 -13.91 -24.71 -17.98
C LEU A 26 -14.35 -26.18 -17.80
N ARG A 27 -15.64 -26.47 -17.95
CA ARG A 27 -16.18 -27.84 -17.95
C ARG A 27 -16.02 -28.52 -19.31
N GLY A 28 -16.00 -27.73 -20.38
CA GLY A 28 -15.73 -28.18 -21.74
C GLY A 28 -14.32 -28.75 -21.90
N LYS A 29 -14.16 -29.60 -22.93
CA LYS A 29 -12.85 -30.20 -23.32
C LYS A 29 -12.32 -29.64 -24.64
N ARG A 30 -13.08 -28.75 -25.28
CA ARG A 30 -12.70 -28.14 -26.56
C ARG A 30 -11.70 -27.00 -26.28
N PRO A 31 -10.57 -26.93 -27.02
CA PRO A 31 -9.69 -25.76 -26.99
C PRO A 31 -10.44 -24.50 -27.45
N LEU A 32 -10.17 -23.38 -26.78
CA LEU A 32 -10.91 -22.13 -26.96
C LEU A 32 -10.38 -21.27 -28.12
N PHE A 33 -9.05 -21.17 -28.28
CA PHE A 33 -8.42 -20.37 -29.33
C PHE A 33 -7.20 -21.07 -29.93
N GLY A 34 -6.92 -20.76 -31.21
CA GLY A 34 -5.75 -21.26 -31.94
C GLY A 34 -4.67 -20.19 -32.13
N SER A 35 -3.66 -20.53 -32.92
CA SER A 35 -2.55 -19.62 -33.29
C SER A 35 -2.97 -18.46 -34.21
N ASP A 36 -4.19 -18.48 -34.71
CA ASP A 36 -4.79 -17.49 -35.60
C ASP A 36 -5.43 -16.30 -34.86
N LEU A 37 -5.49 -16.34 -33.53
CA LEU A 37 -6.04 -15.25 -32.71
C LEU A 37 -5.23 -13.95 -32.91
N PRO A 38 -5.85 -12.85 -33.39
CA PRO A 38 -5.16 -11.57 -33.50
C PRO A 38 -4.81 -11.01 -32.11
N LEU A 39 -3.54 -10.65 -31.91
CA LEU A 39 -3.03 -10.17 -30.61
C LEU A 39 -2.61 -8.70 -30.70
N THR A 40 -2.98 -7.93 -29.67
CA THR A 40 -2.34 -6.66 -29.35
C THR A 40 -1.06 -6.92 -28.55
N GLU A 41 -0.19 -5.91 -28.40
CA GLU A 41 1.02 -6.03 -27.57
C GLU A 41 0.68 -6.48 -26.14
N GLU A 42 -0.32 -5.86 -25.51
CA GLU A 42 -0.77 -6.22 -24.15
C GLU A 42 -1.31 -7.66 -24.07
N THR A 43 -2.07 -8.11 -25.08
CA THR A 43 -2.61 -9.48 -25.08
C THR A 43 -1.49 -10.51 -25.35
N ALA A 44 -0.56 -10.17 -26.23
CA ALA A 44 0.61 -11.00 -26.50
C ALA A 44 1.50 -11.16 -25.27
N ASP A 45 1.72 -10.10 -24.49
CA ASP A 45 2.47 -10.15 -23.24
C ASP A 45 1.81 -11.08 -22.21
N VAL A 46 0.48 -10.96 -22.02
CA VAL A 46 -0.27 -11.83 -21.09
C VAL A 46 -0.19 -13.30 -21.50
N LEU A 47 -0.44 -13.63 -22.78
CA LEU A 47 -0.37 -15.01 -23.25
C LEU A 47 1.08 -15.53 -23.24
N GLY A 48 2.05 -14.70 -23.60
CA GLY A 48 3.48 -15.00 -23.53
C GLY A 48 3.93 -15.36 -22.11
N ALA A 49 3.45 -14.63 -21.10
CA ALA A 49 3.70 -14.96 -19.70
C ALA A 49 3.18 -16.37 -19.34
N PHE A 50 1.97 -16.75 -19.77
CA PHE A 50 1.45 -18.10 -19.54
C PHE A 50 2.24 -19.18 -20.28
N HIS A 51 2.74 -18.91 -21.49
CA HIS A 51 3.62 -19.86 -22.19
C HIS A 51 4.92 -20.10 -21.41
N VAL A 52 5.53 -19.06 -20.85
CA VAL A 52 6.70 -19.20 -19.96
C VAL A 52 6.36 -20.05 -18.72
N LEU A 53 5.17 -19.86 -18.13
CA LEU A 53 4.71 -20.70 -17.01
C LEU A 53 4.51 -22.17 -17.41
N ALA A 54 4.14 -22.44 -18.67
CA ALA A 54 3.92 -23.80 -19.16
C ALA A 54 5.22 -24.56 -19.46
N GLU A 55 6.31 -23.84 -19.79
CA GLU A 55 7.61 -24.40 -20.18
C GLU A 55 8.55 -24.64 -18.99
N LEU A 56 8.44 -23.83 -17.93
CA LEU A 56 9.33 -23.90 -16.78
C LEU A 56 8.86 -24.91 -15.71
N PRO A 57 9.79 -25.43 -14.87
CA PRO A 57 9.44 -26.29 -13.76
C PRO A 57 8.46 -25.63 -12.78
N ALA A 58 7.46 -26.39 -12.32
CA ALA A 58 6.37 -25.87 -11.50
C ALA A 58 6.82 -25.31 -10.13
N ASP A 59 7.92 -25.83 -9.59
CA ASP A 59 8.51 -25.42 -8.31
C ASP A 59 9.25 -24.07 -8.37
N CYS A 60 9.46 -23.52 -9.58
CA CYS A 60 9.94 -22.15 -9.76
C CYS A 60 8.91 -21.10 -9.33
N PHE A 61 7.62 -21.49 -9.23
CA PHE A 61 6.53 -20.55 -9.08
C PHE A 61 5.71 -20.74 -7.79
N GLY A 62 5.17 -19.61 -7.31
CA GLY A 62 4.24 -19.57 -6.19
C GLY A 62 2.78 -19.49 -6.64
N ALA A 63 2.24 -18.27 -6.61
CA ALA A 63 0.84 -17.96 -6.91
C ALA A 63 0.74 -17.04 -8.13
N TYR A 64 -0.36 -17.15 -8.87
CA TYR A 64 -0.78 -16.14 -9.83
C TYR A 64 -1.71 -15.15 -9.12
N ILE A 65 -1.25 -13.91 -8.93
CA ILE A 65 -2.00 -12.89 -8.18
C ILE A 65 -2.73 -11.97 -9.16
N ILE A 66 -4.03 -11.78 -8.93
CA ILE A 66 -4.87 -10.88 -9.73
C ILE A 66 -5.02 -9.56 -8.97
N SER A 67 -4.26 -8.54 -9.36
CA SER A 67 -4.48 -7.17 -8.89
C SER A 67 -5.86 -6.65 -9.34
N MET A 68 -6.47 -5.78 -8.54
CA MET A 68 -7.81 -5.23 -8.77
C MET A 68 -8.89 -6.30 -8.96
N ALA A 69 -8.80 -7.41 -8.22
CA ALA A 69 -9.85 -8.42 -8.25
C ALA A 69 -11.14 -7.84 -7.66
N THR A 70 -12.26 -8.03 -8.38
CA THR A 70 -13.57 -7.48 -8.01
C THR A 70 -14.63 -8.57 -7.90
N ALA A 71 -14.52 -9.65 -8.66
CA ALA A 71 -15.58 -10.65 -8.78
C ALA A 71 -15.04 -12.06 -9.05
N PRO A 72 -15.89 -13.11 -8.88
CA PRO A 72 -15.52 -14.49 -9.20
C PRO A 72 -15.01 -14.70 -10.63
N SER A 73 -15.57 -13.97 -11.61
CA SER A 73 -15.15 -14.11 -13.01
C SER A 73 -13.68 -13.75 -13.23
N ASP A 74 -13.10 -12.85 -12.43
CA ASP A 74 -11.68 -12.49 -12.52
C ASP A 74 -10.80 -13.71 -12.24
N VAL A 75 -11.13 -14.48 -11.20
CA VAL A 75 -10.42 -15.71 -10.81
C VAL A 75 -10.61 -16.81 -11.87
N LEU A 76 -11.86 -17.03 -12.29
CA LEU A 76 -12.20 -18.08 -13.26
C LEU A 76 -11.59 -17.80 -14.65
N ALA A 77 -11.45 -16.54 -15.05
CA ALA A 77 -10.81 -16.16 -16.30
C ALA A 77 -9.33 -16.56 -16.32
N VAL A 78 -8.60 -16.38 -15.22
CA VAL A 78 -7.20 -16.81 -15.12
C VAL A 78 -7.09 -18.34 -15.10
N GLU A 79 -7.96 -19.04 -14.38
CA GLU A 79 -7.99 -20.52 -14.43
C GLU A 79 -8.20 -21.03 -15.87
N LEU A 80 -9.07 -20.37 -16.64
CA LEU A 80 -9.29 -20.70 -18.05
C LEU A 80 -8.03 -20.42 -18.89
N LEU A 81 -7.42 -19.25 -18.76
CA LEU A 81 -6.22 -18.90 -19.53
C LEU A 81 -5.03 -19.80 -19.21
N GLN A 82 -4.82 -20.19 -17.94
CA GLN A 82 -3.78 -21.16 -17.58
C GLN A 82 -4.00 -22.50 -18.31
N ARG A 83 -5.24 -22.97 -18.40
CA ARG A 83 -5.58 -24.22 -19.11
C ARG A 83 -5.35 -24.08 -20.61
N GLU A 84 -5.85 -23.00 -21.22
CA GLU A 84 -5.77 -22.78 -22.67
C GLU A 84 -4.35 -22.52 -23.14
N CYS A 85 -3.48 -21.93 -22.31
CA CYS A 85 -2.05 -21.80 -22.56
C CYS A 85 -1.24 -23.04 -22.12
N HIS A 86 -1.92 -24.16 -21.84
CA HIS A 86 -1.32 -25.46 -21.56
C HIS A 86 -0.38 -25.52 -20.34
N VAL A 87 -0.63 -24.70 -19.31
CA VAL A 87 0.07 -24.79 -18.03
C VAL A 87 -0.33 -26.11 -17.34
N LYS A 88 0.53 -27.14 -17.48
CA LYS A 88 0.25 -28.52 -17.00
C LYS A 88 0.00 -28.61 -15.49
N HIS A 89 0.71 -27.78 -14.73
CA HIS A 89 0.55 -27.62 -13.29
C HIS A 89 0.11 -26.18 -13.01
N PRO A 90 -1.19 -25.86 -13.15
CA PRO A 90 -1.62 -24.49 -13.01
C PRO A 90 -1.35 -23.95 -11.60
N LEU A 91 -0.86 -22.72 -11.53
CA LEU A 91 -0.60 -22.03 -10.28
C LEU A 91 -1.92 -21.80 -9.55
N ARG A 92 -1.85 -21.71 -8.21
CA ARG A 92 -3.00 -21.25 -7.42
C ARG A 92 -3.30 -19.78 -7.77
N VAL A 93 -4.56 -19.48 -8.04
CA VAL A 93 -5.03 -18.14 -8.37
C VAL A 93 -5.43 -17.42 -7.09
N VAL A 94 -4.87 -16.23 -6.88
CA VAL A 94 -5.02 -15.43 -5.66
C VAL A 94 -5.62 -14.07 -6.00
N PRO A 95 -6.91 -13.81 -5.65
CA PRO A 95 -7.48 -12.48 -5.82
C PRO A 95 -6.84 -11.51 -4.81
N LEU A 96 -6.44 -10.33 -5.30
CA LEU A 96 -6.01 -9.19 -4.48
C LEU A 96 -7.14 -8.14 -4.49
N PHE A 97 -7.81 -8.00 -3.33
CA PHE A 97 -8.85 -6.99 -3.12
C PHE A 97 -8.21 -5.68 -2.63
N GLU A 98 -8.39 -4.60 -3.40
CA GLU A 98 -7.64 -3.34 -3.23
C GLU A 98 -8.50 -2.12 -2.88
N LYS A 99 -9.77 -2.05 -3.29
CA LYS A 99 -10.66 -0.95 -2.89
C LYS A 99 -11.55 -1.36 -1.73
N LEU A 100 -12.16 -0.36 -1.09
CA LEU A 100 -13.09 -0.59 0.02
C LEU A 100 -14.28 -1.46 -0.41
N ALA A 101 -14.88 -1.15 -1.56
CA ALA A 101 -16.00 -1.92 -2.11
C ALA A 101 -15.60 -3.36 -2.46
N ASP A 102 -14.38 -3.57 -2.94
CA ASP A 102 -13.88 -4.91 -3.27
C ASP A 102 -13.68 -5.74 -2.00
N LEU A 103 -13.17 -5.14 -0.91
CA LEU A 103 -13.06 -5.79 0.39
C LEU A 103 -14.44 -6.10 1.02
N GLU A 104 -15.43 -5.23 0.82
CA GLU A 104 -16.82 -5.46 1.24
C GLU A 104 -17.46 -6.65 0.48
N ALA A 105 -17.20 -6.75 -0.83
CA ALA A 105 -17.73 -7.82 -1.66
C ALA A 105 -16.93 -9.14 -1.56
N ALA A 106 -15.69 -9.10 -1.04
CA ALA A 106 -14.78 -10.24 -1.02
C ALA A 106 -15.38 -11.53 -0.40
N PRO A 107 -16.08 -11.50 0.76
CA PRO A 107 -16.69 -12.70 1.32
C PRO A 107 -17.74 -13.33 0.39
N ALA A 108 -18.56 -12.50 -0.27
CA ALA A 108 -19.57 -12.97 -1.21
C ALA A 108 -18.95 -13.57 -2.48
N ALA A 109 -17.90 -12.93 -3.02
CA ALA A 109 -17.17 -13.43 -4.17
C ALA A 109 -16.52 -14.80 -3.87
N VAL A 110 -15.88 -14.93 -2.70
CA VAL A 110 -15.24 -16.19 -2.28
C VAL A 110 -16.27 -17.28 -1.98
N ALA A 111 -17.40 -16.95 -1.33
CA ALA A 111 -18.49 -17.90 -1.13
C ALA A 111 -19.06 -18.40 -2.46
N ARG A 112 -19.22 -17.51 -3.45
CA ARG A 112 -19.66 -17.89 -4.79
C ARG A 112 -18.66 -18.84 -5.46
N LEU A 113 -17.36 -18.55 -5.39
CA LEU A 113 -16.32 -19.44 -5.90
C LEU A 113 -16.38 -20.83 -5.24
N PHE A 114 -16.53 -20.89 -3.91
CA PHE A 114 -16.62 -22.16 -3.18
C PHE A 114 -17.93 -22.92 -3.44
N SER A 115 -18.99 -22.26 -3.92
CA SER A 115 -20.22 -22.92 -4.35
C SER A 115 -20.12 -23.62 -5.72
N ILE A 116 -18.99 -23.46 -6.43
CA ILE A 116 -18.79 -24.01 -7.77
C ILE A 116 -17.98 -25.31 -7.67
N ASP A 117 -18.61 -26.45 -7.98
CA ASP A 117 -17.97 -27.78 -7.91
C ASP A 117 -16.64 -27.88 -8.67
N TRP A 118 -16.59 -27.29 -9.88
CA TRP A 118 -15.36 -27.28 -10.69
C TRP A 118 -14.21 -26.60 -9.94
N TYR A 119 -14.50 -25.46 -9.31
CA TYR A 119 -13.50 -24.68 -8.58
C TYR A 119 -13.08 -25.38 -7.28
N MET A 120 -14.03 -25.94 -6.53
CA MET A 120 -13.74 -26.71 -5.32
C MET A 120 -12.84 -27.91 -5.60
N ASN A 121 -13.10 -28.65 -6.68
CA ASN A 121 -12.23 -29.73 -7.14
C ASN A 121 -10.84 -29.21 -7.53
N ARG A 122 -10.77 -28.07 -8.21
CA ARG A 122 -9.52 -27.44 -8.68
C ARG A 122 -8.61 -27.01 -7.52
N ILE A 123 -9.17 -26.40 -6.48
CA ILE A 123 -8.40 -25.83 -5.35
C ILE A 123 -8.05 -26.87 -4.27
N ASN A 124 -8.68 -28.05 -4.30
CA ASN A 124 -8.42 -29.17 -3.40
C ASN A 124 -8.35 -28.76 -1.92
N GLY A 125 -9.37 -28.01 -1.47
CA GLY A 125 -9.53 -27.59 -0.08
C GLY A 125 -8.57 -26.49 0.39
N LYS A 126 -7.85 -25.78 -0.50
CA LYS A 126 -6.95 -24.67 -0.11
C LYS A 126 -7.18 -23.44 -0.97
N GLN A 127 -7.42 -22.29 -0.34
CA GLN A 127 -7.51 -20.99 -1.01
C GLN A 127 -6.52 -20.01 -0.39
N GLU A 128 -5.90 -19.17 -1.20
CA GLU A 128 -5.15 -18.00 -0.73
C GLU A 128 -5.83 -16.72 -1.23
N VAL A 129 -5.96 -15.71 -0.36
CA VAL A 129 -6.51 -14.39 -0.70
C VAL A 129 -5.50 -13.33 -0.27
N MET A 130 -5.26 -12.34 -1.13
CA MET A 130 -4.35 -11.24 -0.82
C MET A 130 -5.14 -9.97 -0.42
N ILE A 131 -4.66 -9.27 0.61
CA ILE A 131 -5.23 -8.00 1.06
C ILE A 131 -4.23 -6.85 0.91
N GLY A 132 -4.65 -5.77 0.25
CA GLY A 132 -3.82 -4.61 -0.08
C GLY A 132 -4.03 -3.43 0.86
N TYR A 133 -3.11 -3.20 1.80
CA TYR A 133 -3.25 -2.11 2.78
C TYR A 133 -3.07 -0.73 2.18
N SER A 134 -1.97 -0.50 1.45
CA SER A 134 -1.68 0.82 0.88
C SER A 134 -2.68 1.22 -0.20
N ASP A 135 -3.13 0.26 -1.02
CA ASP A 135 -4.12 0.52 -2.08
C ASP A 135 -5.50 0.84 -1.47
N SER A 136 -5.95 0.08 -0.47
CA SER A 136 -7.21 0.38 0.26
C SER A 136 -7.14 1.71 1.01
N GLY A 137 -5.99 2.00 1.62
CA GLY A 137 -5.75 3.27 2.30
C GLY A 137 -5.74 4.47 1.34
N LYS A 138 -5.31 4.28 0.09
CA LYS A 138 -5.39 5.30 -0.97
C LYS A 138 -6.82 5.53 -1.45
N ASP A 139 -7.68 4.52 -1.42
CA ASP A 139 -9.08 4.63 -1.85
C ASP A 139 -9.96 5.37 -0.82
N ALA A 140 -9.79 5.08 0.47
CA ALA A 140 -10.77 5.47 1.49
C ALA A 140 -10.18 6.02 2.79
N GLY A 141 -8.87 6.24 2.86
CA GLY A 141 -8.16 6.58 4.10
C GLY A 141 -7.82 5.35 4.93
N ARG A 142 -6.73 5.46 5.69
CA ARG A 142 -6.10 4.30 6.37
C ARG A 142 -6.97 3.69 7.48
N LEU A 143 -7.69 4.51 8.24
CA LEU A 143 -8.57 4.02 9.32
C LEU A 143 -9.67 3.09 8.77
N SER A 144 -10.41 3.58 7.78
CA SER A 144 -11.50 2.84 7.14
C SER A 144 -11.01 1.58 6.44
N ALA A 145 -9.86 1.69 5.74
CA ALA A 145 -9.22 0.54 5.13
C ALA A 145 -8.84 -0.53 6.16
N ALA A 146 -8.20 -0.16 7.27
CA ALA A 146 -7.83 -1.09 8.34
C ALA A 146 -9.05 -1.79 8.94
N TRP A 147 -10.12 -1.04 9.21
CA TRP A 147 -11.35 -1.60 9.77
C TRP A 147 -12.05 -2.55 8.80
N GLN A 148 -12.17 -2.17 7.53
CA GLN A 148 -12.79 -3.01 6.53
C GLN A 148 -11.98 -4.28 6.26
N MET A 149 -10.64 -4.20 6.29
CA MET A 149 -9.78 -5.39 6.20
C MET A 149 -9.96 -6.33 7.41
N TYR A 150 -10.16 -5.81 8.62
CA TYR A 150 -10.46 -6.65 9.78
C TYR A 150 -11.77 -7.41 9.58
N LYS A 151 -12.86 -6.69 9.23
CA LYS A 151 -14.18 -7.29 8.98
C LYS A 151 -14.15 -8.30 7.82
N ALA A 152 -13.51 -7.96 6.71
CA ALA A 152 -13.41 -8.85 5.55
C ALA A 152 -12.70 -10.16 5.91
N GLN A 153 -11.63 -10.12 6.70
CA GLN A 153 -10.95 -11.32 7.16
C GLN A 153 -11.82 -12.18 8.09
N GLU A 154 -12.60 -11.57 9.00
CA GLU A 154 -13.55 -12.29 9.85
C GLU A 154 -14.65 -13.00 9.05
N GLU A 155 -15.19 -12.36 8.01
CA GLU A 155 -16.22 -12.98 7.18
C GLU A 155 -15.64 -14.04 6.23
N LEU A 156 -14.47 -13.78 5.65
CA LEU A 156 -13.78 -14.75 4.79
C LEU A 156 -13.45 -16.04 5.54
N ILE A 157 -13.00 -15.97 6.80
CA ILE A 157 -12.71 -17.17 7.58
C ILE A 157 -13.99 -17.96 7.92
N LYS A 158 -15.12 -17.28 8.19
CA LYS A 158 -16.42 -17.93 8.40
C LYS A 158 -16.87 -18.67 7.13
N VAL A 159 -16.77 -18.03 5.97
CA VAL A 159 -17.06 -18.64 4.66
C VAL A 159 -16.16 -19.84 4.42
N ALA A 160 -14.84 -19.71 4.62
CA ALA A 160 -13.90 -20.81 4.40
C ALA A 160 -14.20 -22.02 5.30
N LYS A 161 -14.52 -21.78 6.58
CA LYS A 161 -14.93 -22.84 7.51
C LYS A 161 -16.23 -23.53 7.08
N HIS A 162 -17.22 -22.78 6.62
CA HIS A 162 -18.49 -23.34 6.13
C HIS A 162 -18.29 -24.33 4.97
N TYR A 163 -17.36 -24.02 4.05
CA TYR A 163 -17.05 -24.87 2.90
C TYR A 163 -15.90 -25.87 3.15
N GLY A 164 -15.34 -25.94 4.36
CA GLY A 164 -14.22 -26.84 4.68
C GLY A 164 -12.91 -26.50 3.94
N VAL A 165 -12.71 -25.24 3.57
CA VAL A 165 -11.52 -24.77 2.85
C VAL A 165 -10.50 -24.19 3.84
N LYS A 166 -9.24 -24.59 3.73
CA LYS A 166 -8.13 -23.93 4.42
C LYS A 166 -7.79 -22.62 3.70
N LEU A 167 -8.09 -21.51 4.35
CA LEU A 167 -7.78 -20.17 3.84
C LEU A 167 -6.42 -19.70 4.36
N THR A 168 -5.58 -19.19 3.47
CA THR A 168 -4.34 -18.47 3.79
C THR A 168 -4.48 -17.00 3.41
N MET A 169 -4.25 -16.10 4.36
CA MET A 169 -4.18 -14.67 4.07
C MET A 169 -2.78 -14.28 3.61
N PHE A 170 -2.67 -13.62 2.46
CA PHE A 170 -1.46 -12.97 2.01
C PHE A 170 -1.52 -11.46 2.29
N HIS A 171 -0.74 -11.03 3.27
CA HIS A 171 -0.66 -9.63 3.67
C HIS A 171 0.25 -8.84 2.71
N GLY A 172 -0.36 -7.91 1.97
CA GLY A 172 0.31 -7.01 1.05
C GLY A 172 1.13 -5.89 1.72
N ARG A 173 1.67 -5.00 0.90
CA ARG A 173 2.48 -3.85 1.32
C ARG A 173 1.67 -2.88 2.20
N GLY A 174 2.32 -2.26 3.19
CA GLY A 174 1.77 -1.13 3.95
C GLY A 174 1.02 -1.47 5.24
N GLY A 175 0.80 -2.76 5.50
CA GLY A 175 0.19 -3.25 6.73
C GLY A 175 1.13 -3.19 7.93
N THR A 176 0.57 -3.16 9.14
CA THR A 176 1.32 -3.22 10.41
C THR A 176 2.27 -4.42 10.47
N VAL A 177 1.86 -5.55 9.88
CA VAL A 177 2.62 -6.80 9.81
C VAL A 177 3.94 -6.64 9.03
N GLY A 178 3.94 -5.90 7.91
CA GLY A 178 5.07 -5.83 6.97
C GLY A 178 6.01 -4.63 7.14
N ARG A 179 5.71 -3.68 8.04
CA ARG A 179 6.43 -2.40 8.14
C ARG A 179 7.56 -2.36 9.16
N GLY A 180 7.68 -3.36 10.05
CA GLY A 180 8.74 -3.42 11.07
C GLY A 180 8.85 -2.18 11.99
N GLY A 181 7.91 -1.24 11.90
CA GLY A 181 7.91 0.05 12.60
C GLY A 181 7.10 0.03 13.90
N GLY A 182 6.32 -1.03 14.12
CA GLY A 182 5.85 -1.46 15.44
C GLY A 182 6.24 -2.92 15.64
N PRO A 183 5.92 -3.54 16.80
CA PRO A 183 6.24 -4.94 17.02
C PRO A 183 5.46 -5.82 16.03
N THR A 184 6.07 -6.23 14.90
CA THR A 184 5.47 -7.17 13.92
C THR A 184 4.88 -8.40 14.62
N HIS A 185 5.50 -8.80 15.74
CA HIS A 185 4.97 -9.81 16.65
C HIS A 185 3.52 -9.49 17.11
N LEU A 186 3.29 -8.33 17.70
CA LEU A 186 1.95 -7.92 18.16
C LEU A 186 0.99 -7.70 16.97
N ALA A 187 1.48 -7.23 15.83
CA ALA A 187 0.65 -7.08 14.63
C ALA A 187 0.09 -8.42 14.12
N ILE A 188 0.88 -9.51 14.21
CA ILE A 188 0.42 -10.87 13.90
C ILE A 188 -0.59 -11.34 14.96
N LEU A 189 -0.28 -11.16 16.25
CA LEU A 189 -1.19 -11.52 17.34
C LEU A 189 -2.53 -10.75 17.31
N SER A 190 -2.55 -9.57 16.68
CA SER A 190 -3.75 -8.74 16.54
C SER A 190 -4.69 -9.14 15.41
N GLN A 191 -4.30 -10.08 14.53
CA GLN A 191 -5.17 -10.51 13.44
C GLN A 191 -6.46 -11.12 13.99
N PRO A 192 -7.59 -11.04 13.27
CA PRO A 192 -8.82 -11.64 13.76
C PRO A 192 -8.65 -13.12 14.10
N PRO A 193 -9.36 -13.66 15.10
CA PRO A 193 -9.28 -15.07 15.47
C PRO A 193 -9.40 -15.99 14.27
N ASP A 194 -8.66 -17.10 14.27
CA ASP A 194 -8.73 -18.17 13.25
C ASP A 194 -8.29 -17.77 11.82
N THR A 195 -7.75 -16.58 11.60
CA THR A 195 -7.35 -16.14 10.25
C THR A 195 -5.97 -16.65 9.79
N ILE A 196 -5.14 -17.15 10.71
CA ILE A 196 -3.77 -17.60 10.41
C ILE A 196 -3.66 -19.14 10.32
N HIS A 197 -4.18 -19.88 11.32
CA HIS A 197 -4.16 -21.35 11.38
C HIS A 197 -2.85 -22.01 10.89
N GLY A 198 -1.71 -21.50 11.37
CA GLY A 198 -0.38 -22.02 11.05
C GLY A 198 0.11 -21.76 9.63
N SER A 199 -0.55 -20.91 8.85
CA SER A 199 -0.15 -20.52 7.49
C SER A 199 -0.24 -19.02 7.31
N LEU A 200 0.91 -18.36 7.33
CA LEU A 200 1.02 -16.92 7.17
C LEU A 200 1.89 -16.60 5.95
N ARG A 201 1.41 -15.70 5.08
CA ARG A 201 2.22 -15.12 3.99
C ARG A 201 2.23 -13.60 4.15
N VAL A 202 3.43 -13.01 4.19
CA VAL A 202 3.61 -11.57 4.42
C VAL A 202 4.58 -11.01 3.40
N THR A 203 4.28 -9.82 2.88
CA THR A 203 5.21 -9.06 2.06
C THR A 203 6.29 -8.42 2.94
N VAL A 204 7.55 -8.83 2.77
CA VAL A 204 8.70 -8.04 3.27
C VAL A 204 8.93 -6.90 2.30
N GLN A 205 8.78 -5.67 2.78
CA GLN A 205 9.03 -4.50 1.94
C GLN A 205 10.53 -4.27 1.74
N GLY A 206 10.93 -3.83 0.53
CA GLY A 206 12.32 -3.53 0.21
C GLY A 206 12.94 -2.52 1.17
N GLU A 207 12.20 -1.49 1.58
CA GLU A 207 12.69 -0.49 2.55
C GLU A 207 12.92 -1.03 3.98
N VAL A 208 12.52 -2.27 4.28
CA VAL A 208 12.73 -2.92 5.59
C VAL A 208 13.62 -4.17 5.48
N ILE A 209 14.10 -4.51 4.28
CA ILE A 209 14.86 -5.76 4.05
C ILE A 209 16.16 -5.76 4.85
N GLU A 210 16.93 -4.67 4.76
CA GLU A 210 18.21 -4.51 5.45
C GLU A 210 18.02 -4.53 6.97
N HIS A 211 17.04 -3.79 7.48
CA HIS A 211 16.72 -3.80 8.91
C HIS A 211 16.31 -5.18 9.44
N SER A 212 15.69 -6.00 8.59
CA SER A 212 15.15 -7.30 9.00
C SER A 212 16.16 -8.43 8.86
N PHE A 213 17.05 -8.36 7.87
CA PHE A 213 17.88 -9.48 7.42
C PHE A 213 19.35 -9.13 7.15
N GLY A 214 19.75 -7.85 7.18
CA GLY A 214 21.10 -7.41 6.83
C GLY A 214 22.17 -7.76 7.87
N GLU A 215 21.76 -8.06 9.10
CA GLU A 215 22.67 -8.49 10.18
C GLU A 215 22.19 -9.83 10.76
N GLU A 216 23.12 -10.72 11.09
CA GLU A 216 22.86 -12.13 11.43
C GLU A 216 21.93 -12.29 12.64
N LEU A 217 22.16 -11.56 13.74
CA LEU A 217 21.33 -11.63 14.94
C LEU A 217 19.94 -11.03 14.71
N LEU A 218 19.85 -9.96 13.93
CA LEU A 218 18.56 -9.37 13.54
C LEU A 218 17.77 -10.30 12.62
N CYS A 219 18.42 -10.95 11.65
CA CYS A 219 17.84 -11.99 10.80
C CYS A 219 17.24 -13.11 11.66
N PHE A 220 18.01 -13.66 12.60
CA PHE A 220 17.53 -14.69 13.52
C PHE A 220 16.30 -14.21 14.31
N ARG A 221 16.36 -13.01 14.91
CA ARG A 221 15.23 -12.43 15.66
C ARG A 221 14.00 -12.20 14.77
N THR A 222 14.20 -11.92 13.49
CA THR A 222 13.12 -11.78 12.51
C THR A 222 12.43 -13.11 12.27
N LEU A 223 13.19 -14.16 11.98
CA LEU A 223 12.62 -15.50 11.80
C LEU A 223 11.94 -16.01 13.07
N GLN A 224 12.55 -15.76 14.24
CA GLN A 224 11.99 -16.12 15.55
C GLN A 224 10.63 -15.47 15.79
N ARG A 225 10.49 -14.14 15.58
CA ARG A 225 9.24 -13.44 15.90
C ARG A 225 8.08 -13.85 14.97
N TYR A 226 8.35 -14.08 13.69
CA TYR A 226 7.32 -14.57 12.75
C TYR A 226 6.85 -15.97 13.14
N THR A 227 7.78 -16.86 13.48
CA THR A 227 7.45 -18.22 13.91
C THR A 227 6.63 -18.22 15.21
N ALA A 228 7.10 -17.50 16.23
CA ALA A 228 6.44 -17.45 17.54
C ALA A 228 5.04 -16.85 17.46
N ALA A 229 4.87 -15.68 16.83
CA ALA A 229 3.58 -15.00 16.79
C ALA A 229 2.54 -15.77 15.95
N THR A 230 2.96 -16.42 14.85
CA THR A 230 2.08 -17.27 14.03
C THR A 230 1.58 -18.48 14.84
N LEU A 231 2.49 -19.12 15.59
CA LEU A 231 2.16 -20.25 16.44
C LEU A 231 1.22 -19.84 17.58
N GLU A 232 1.56 -18.79 18.31
CA GLU A 232 0.78 -18.30 19.45
C GLU A 232 -0.63 -17.88 19.02
N HIS A 233 -0.78 -17.09 17.94
CA HIS A 233 -2.11 -16.67 17.46
C HIS A 233 -3.06 -17.85 17.21
N GLY A 234 -2.54 -18.96 16.66
CA GLY A 234 -3.33 -20.16 16.39
C GLY A 234 -3.79 -20.94 17.63
N MET A 235 -3.17 -20.71 18.78
CA MET A 235 -3.50 -21.38 20.06
C MET A 235 -4.07 -20.43 21.11
N HIS A 236 -3.81 -19.14 20.97
CA HIS A 236 -4.19 -18.07 21.88
C HIS A 236 -4.65 -16.85 21.05
N PRO A 237 -5.87 -16.92 20.47
CA PRO A 237 -6.39 -15.84 19.65
C PRO A 237 -6.65 -14.58 20.50
N PRO A 238 -6.63 -13.38 19.89
CA PRO A 238 -6.92 -12.14 20.61
C PRO A 238 -8.38 -12.08 21.05
N ILE A 239 -8.68 -11.16 21.97
CA ILE A 239 -10.06 -10.89 22.39
C ILE A 239 -10.92 -10.46 21.19
N SER A 240 -12.17 -10.92 21.18
CA SER A 240 -13.16 -10.42 20.22
C SER A 240 -13.57 -8.99 20.58
N PRO A 241 -13.73 -8.08 19.62
CA PRO A 241 -14.14 -6.72 19.91
C PRO A 241 -15.57 -6.67 20.46
N LYS A 242 -15.78 -5.85 21.49
CA LYS A 242 -17.09 -5.60 22.10
C LYS A 242 -18.04 -4.94 21.07
N PRO A 243 -19.36 -5.16 21.16
CA PRO A 243 -20.33 -4.58 20.22
C PRO A 243 -20.21 -3.05 20.07
N GLU A 244 -20.00 -2.35 21.18
CA GLU A 244 -19.81 -0.90 21.23
C GLU A 244 -18.51 -0.46 20.52
N TRP A 245 -17.44 -1.26 20.57
CA TRP A 245 -16.20 -0.97 19.84
C TRP A 245 -16.41 -1.11 18.34
N ARG A 246 -17.15 -2.13 17.90
CA ARG A 246 -17.50 -2.30 16.48
C ARG A 246 -18.36 -1.14 15.98
N ALA A 247 -19.39 -0.76 16.73
CA ALA A 247 -20.27 0.35 16.39
C ALA A 247 -19.51 1.68 16.26
N LEU A 248 -18.57 1.96 17.18
CA LEU A 248 -17.70 3.13 17.09
C LEU A 248 -16.81 3.08 15.84
N MET A 249 -16.19 1.93 15.55
CA MET A 249 -15.34 1.77 14.36
C MET A 249 -16.12 1.93 13.05
N ASP A 250 -17.35 1.41 12.97
CA ASP A 250 -18.23 1.57 11.80
C ASP A 250 -18.56 3.05 11.56
N GLU A 251 -18.88 3.81 12.60
CA GLU A 251 -19.15 5.25 12.49
C GLU A 251 -17.90 6.06 12.15
N MET A 252 -16.77 5.77 12.81
CA MET A 252 -15.49 6.41 12.53
C MET A 252 -15.03 6.21 11.09
N ALA A 253 -15.22 5.01 10.54
CA ALA A 253 -14.84 4.70 9.17
C ALA A 253 -15.60 5.56 8.14
N VAL A 254 -16.90 5.78 8.35
CA VAL A 254 -17.71 6.64 7.46
C VAL A 254 -17.19 8.08 7.46
N VAL A 255 -16.93 8.64 8.65
CA VAL A 255 -16.44 10.02 8.79
C VAL A 255 -15.03 10.17 8.23
N ALA A 256 -14.12 9.25 8.54
CA ALA A 256 -12.75 9.26 8.03
C ALA A 256 -12.71 9.18 6.51
N THR A 257 -13.51 8.30 5.89
CA THR A 257 -13.58 8.17 4.43
C THR A 257 -14.15 9.44 3.80
N LYS A 258 -15.17 10.05 4.41
CA LYS A 258 -15.73 11.31 3.92
C LYS A 258 -14.69 12.42 3.92
N GLU A 259 -13.98 12.64 5.03
CA GLU A 259 -12.93 13.67 5.11
C GLU A 259 -11.82 13.37 4.10
N TYR A 260 -11.30 12.14 4.10
CA TYR A 260 -10.23 11.73 3.19
C TYR A 260 -10.58 11.99 1.73
N ARG A 261 -11.75 11.50 1.29
CA ARG A 261 -12.18 11.67 -0.11
C ARG A 261 -12.52 13.12 -0.45
N SER A 262 -13.00 13.90 0.51
CA SER A 262 -13.27 15.34 0.31
C SER A 262 -12.00 16.10 -0.10
N ILE A 263 -10.86 15.73 0.49
CA ILE A 263 -9.57 16.36 0.21
C ILE A 263 -8.89 15.73 -1.01
N VAL A 264 -8.83 14.40 -1.09
CA VAL A 264 -7.99 13.71 -2.09
C VAL A 264 -8.65 13.63 -3.47
N PHE A 265 -9.99 13.52 -3.53
CA PHE A 265 -10.72 13.27 -4.77
C PHE A 265 -11.72 14.37 -5.13
N GLN A 266 -12.27 15.09 -4.15
CA GLN A 266 -13.30 16.11 -4.41
C GLN A 266 -12.76 17.53 -4.49
N GLU A 267 -11.67 17.85 -3.80
CA GLU A 267 -11.00 19.16 -3.92
C GLU A 267 -10.28 19.26 -5.27
N PRO A 268 -10.75 20.12 -6.20
CA PRO A 268 -10.23 20.16 -7.56
C PRO A 268 -8.75 20.57 -7.64
N ARG A 269 -8.27 21.36 -6.67
CA ARG A 269 -6.88 21.85 -6.63
C ARG A 269 -5.91 20.87 -5.96
N PHE A 270 -6.39 19.74 -5.43
CA PHE A 270 -5.55 18.80 -4.68
C PHE A 270 -4.41 18.23 -5.52
N VAL A 271 -4.69 17.83 -6.77
CA VAL A 271 -3.67 17.24 -7.66
C VAL A 271 -2.57 18.25 -7.99
N GLU A 272 -2.94 19.51 -8.18
CA GLU A 272 -1.99 20.61 -8.41
C GLU A 272 -1.13 20.84 -7.18
N TYR A 273 -1.75 20.97 -6.00
CA TYR A 273 -1.02 21.10 -4.73
C TYR A 273 -0.07 19.91 -4.50
N PHE A 274 -0.54 18.68 -4.71
CA PHE A 274 0.25 17.46 -4.54
C PHE A 274 1.50 17.44 -5.43
N ARG A 275 1.38 17.81 -6.70
CA ARG A 275 2.52 17.82 -7.64
C ARG A 275 3.51 18.94 -7.34
N SER A 276 3.04 20.04 -6.76
CA SER A 276 3.88 21.17 -6.34
C SER A 276 4.57 20.89 -5.01
N ALA A 277 3.84 20.45 -4.00
CA ALA A 277 4.35 20.24 -2.64
C ALA A 277 5.26 19.02 -2.51
N THR A 278 5.21 18.07 -3.46
CA THR A 278 5.96 16.80 -3.39
C THR A 278 6.83 16.57 -4.64
N PRO A 279 7.85 15.67 -4.56
CA PRO A 279 8.66 15.28 -5.72
C PRO A 279 8.00 14.21 -6.61
N GLU A 280 6.66 14.05 -6.63
CA GLU A 280 6.01 12.97 -7.39
C GLU A 280 6.31 13.01 -8.89
N THR A 281 6.30 14.20 -9.48
CA THR A 281 6.50 14.38 -10.92
C THR A 281 7.91 13.94 -11.31
N GLU A 282 8.91 14.36 -10.54
CA GLU A 282 10.32 14.01 -10.76
C GLU A 282 10.57 12.53 -10.51
N TYR A 283 9.98 11.94 -9.47
CA TYR A 283 10.08 10.50 -9.21
C TYR A 283 9.61 9.66 -10.41
N GLY A 284 8.55 10.09 -11.10
CA GLY A 284 8.04 9.40 -12.29
C GLY A 284 8.88 9.60 -13.56
N ARG A 285 9.74 10.63 -13.61
CA ARG A 285 10.61 10.95 -14.75
C ARG A 285 12.03 10.43 -14.58
N MET A 286 12.49 10.27 -13.34
CA MET A 286 13.84 9.84 -13.01
C MET A 286 13.96 8.32 -12.90
N ASN A 287 15.16 7.80 -13.14
CA ASN A 287 15.47 6.38 -13.13
C ASN A 287 15.60 5.80 -11.69
N ILE A 288 14.57 6.01 -10.85
CA ILE A 288 14.53 5.55 -9.46
C ILE A 288 13.56 4.38 -9.28
N GLY A 289 12.41 4.42 -9.96
CA GLY A 289 11.41 3.36 -9.94
C GLY A 289 11.53 2.43 -11.14
N SER A 290 11.43 1.12 -10.93
CA SER A 290 11.42 0.13 -12.03
C SER A 290 10.08 0.03 -12.79
N ARG A 291 9.08 0.83 -12.40
CA ARG A 291 7.71 0.73 -12.89
C ARG A 291 7.12 2.12 -13.13
N PRO A 292 6.24 2.29 -14.14
CA PRO A 292 5.48 3.52 -14.33
C PRO A 292 4.72 3.91 -13.05
N SER A 293 4.74 5.19 -12.70
CA SER A 293 4.09 5.72 -11.49
C SER A 293 2.56 5.73 -11.58
N LYS A 294 2.02 5.86 -12.80
CA LYS A 294 0.58 5.91 -13.08
C LYS A 294 0.16 4.77 -14.02
N ARG A 295 -1.08 4.32 -13.88
CA ARG A 295 -1.74 3.39 -14.82
C ARG A 295 -2.24 4.12 -16.07
N LYS A 296 -2.59 5.41 -15.95
CA LYS A 296 -2.98 6.29 -17.07
C LYS A 296 -2.30 7.65 -16.89
N PRO A 297 -1.51 8.16 -17.87
CA PRO A 297 -0.72 9.38 -17.69
C PRO A 297 -1.52 10.64 -17.33
N SER A 298 -2.74 10.78 -17.89
CA SER A 298 -3.62 11.95 -17.70
C SER A 298 -4.58 11.85 -16.50
N GLY A 299 -4.54 10.76 -15.72
CA GLY A 299 -5.48 10.55 -14.62
C GLY A 299 -5.14 11.31 -13.33
N GLY A 300 -6.15 11.43 -12.45
CA GLY A 300 -6.01 11.91 -11.08
C GLY A 300 -5.34 10.89 -10.15
N ILE A 301 -5.56 11.02 -8.84
CA ILE A 301 -5.00 10.15 -7.80
C ILE A 301 -5.46 8.68 -7.97
N GLU A 302 -6.60 8.43 -8.62
CA GLU A 302 -7.11 7.11 -8.97
C GLU A 302 -6.15 6.34 -9.88
N SER A 303 -5.47 7.06 -10.78
CA SER A 303 -4.50 6.48 -11.71
C SER A 303 -3.11 6.28 -11.09
N LEU A 304 -2.80 6.98 -10.00
CA LEU A 304 -1.52 6.89 -9.28
C LEU A 304 -1.45 5.58 -8.49
N ARG A 305 -0.32 4.89 -8.60
CA ARG A 305 -0.07 3.66 -7.83
C ARG A 305 0.22 3.97 -6.36
N ALA A 306 -0.03 3.02 -5.48
CA ALA A 306 0.18 3.21 -4.04
C ALA A 306 1.64 3.50 -3.63
N ILE A 307 2.64 2.95 -4.34
CA ILE A 307 4.05 3.21 -4.03
C ILE A 307 4.41 4.70 -4.24
N PRO A 308 4.24 5.29 -5.45
CA PRO A 308 4.45 6.73 -5.65
C PRO A 308 3.66 7.60 -4.68
N TRP A 309 2.42 7.22 -4.37
CA TRP A 309 1.56 7.95 -3.44
C TRP A 309 2.18 8.05 -2.03
N ILE A 310 2.56 6.92 -1.43
CA ILE A 310 3.19 6.92 -0.10
C ILE A 310 4.59 7.53 -0.15
N PHE A 311 5.36 7.25 -1.21
CA PHE A 311 6.73 7.72 -1.37
C PHE A 311 6.80 9.26 -1.41
N ALA A 312 6.00 9.90 -2.27
CA ALA A 312 6.02 11.35 -2.45
C ALA A 312 5.75 12.11 -1.14
N TRP A 313 4.76 11.68 -0.35
CA TRP A 313 4.46 12.30 0.95
C TRP A 313 5.42 11.92 2.08
N THR A 314 6.15 10.82 1.91
CA THR A 314 7.22 10.42 2.85
C THR A 314 8.45 11.31 2.65
N GLN A 315 8.78 11.62 1.39
CA GLN A 315 9.90 12.49 1.05
C GLN A 315 9.78 13.87 1.69
N THR A 316 8.56 14.40 1.81
CA THR A 316 8.31 15.75 2.37
C THR A 316 8.07 15.77 3.89
N ARG A 317 8.25 14.62 4.56
CA ARG A 317 8.02 14.45 6.01
C ARG A 317 6.58 14.76 6.43
N PHE A 318 5.63 14.77 5.51
CA PHE A 318 4.25 15.14 5.80
C PHE A 318 3.33 13.93 6.02
N HIS A 319 3.62 12.81 5.34
CA HIS A 319 2.93 11.53 5.53
C HIS A 319 1.39 11.57 5.44
N LEU A 320 0.82 12.55 4.70
CA LEU A 320 -0.62 12.77 4.51
C LEU A 320 -1.44 11.47 4.33
N PRO A 321 -1.01 10.50 3.50
CA PRO A 321 -1.79 9.28 3.25
C PRO A 321 -2.03 8.38 4.46
N VAL A 322 -1.24 8.54 5.53
CA VAL A 322 -1.27 7.64 6.69
C VAL A 322 -2.27 8.12 7.73
N TRP A 323 -2.36 9.43 7.95
CA TRP A 323 -3.12 10.02 9.06
C TRP A 323 -4.40 10.74 8.64
N LEU A 324 -4.54 11.13 7.37
CA LEU A 324 -5.72 11.87 6.91
C LEU A 324 -7.01 11.04 7.14
N GLY A 325 -8.02 11.66 7.76
CA GLY A 325 -9.27 11.02 8.17
C GLY A 325 -9.36 10.64 9.65
N PHE A 326 -8.23 10.42 10.34
CA PHE A 326 -8.24 10.05 11.76
C PHE A 326 -8.72 11.21 12.65
N GLY A 327 -8.25 12.43 12.40
CA GLY A 327 -8.61 13.62 13.16
C GLY A 327 -10.12 13.86 13.18
N ALA A 328 -10.77 13.90 12.01
CA ALA A 328 -12.22 14.07 11.96
C ALA A 328 -12.98 12.91 12.62
N ALA A 329 -12.52 11.67 12.47
CA ALA A 329 -13.18 10.52 13.09
C ALA A 329 -13.11 10.56 14.62
N PHE A 330 -11.94 10.83 15.21
CA PHE A 330 -11.81 10.98 16.66
C PHE A 330 -12.66 12.15 17.18
N LYS A 331 -12.56 13.30 16.53
CA LYS A 331 -13.31 14.50 16.91
C LYS A 331 -14.82 14.27 16.88
N HIS A 332 -15.33 13.66 15.81
CA HIS A 332 -16.75 13.34 15.66
C HIS A 332 -17.25 12.45 16.80
N ILE A 333 -16.54 11.35 17.09
CA ILE A 333 -16.91 10.42 18.16
C ILE A 333 -16.84 11.06 19.55
N MET A 334 -15.80 11.84 19.83
CA MET A 334 -15.63 12.51 21.12
C MET A 334 -16.66 13.62 21.35
N GLN A 335 -17.10 14.31 20.29
CA GLN A 335 -18.16 15.33 20.36
C GLN A 335 -19.55 14.73 20.52
N LYS A 336 -19.79 13.54 19.96
CA LYS A 336 -21.08 12.85 20.04
C LYS A 336 -21.41 12.39 21.47
N ASP A 337 -20.43 11.89 22.20
CA ASP A 337 -20.57 11.55 23.62
C ASP A 337 -19.21 11.66 24.32
N ILE A 338 -19.16 12.46 25.39
CA ILE A 338 -17.94 12.68 26.18
C ILE A 338 -17.40 11.39 26.81
N ARG A 339 -18.23 10.35 26.97
CA ARG A 339 -17.81 9.04 27.47
C ARG A 339 -16.97 8.28 26.45
N ASN A 340 -17.11 8.58 25.15
CA ASN A 340 -16.42 7.83 24.10
C ASN A 340 -14.89 7.96 24.17
N ILE A 341 -14.33 9.03 24.77
CA ILE A 341 -12.89 9.09 25.00
C ILE A 341 -12.40 7.97 25.93
N HIS A 342 -13.20 7.59 26.93
CA HIS A 342 -12.87 6.49 27.82
C HIS A 342 -12.94 5.18 27.07
N THR A 343 -13.94 4.98 26.23
CA THR A 343 -14.06 3.80 25.36
C THR A 343 -12.90 3.70 24.36
N LEU A 344 -12.47 4.80 23.75
CA LEU A 344 -11.32 4.81 22.84
C LEU A 344 -10.00 4.47 23.58
N LYS A 345 -9.82 4.99 24.79
CA LYS A 345 -8.68 4.63 25.66
C LYS A 345 -8.72 3.15 26.06
N GLU A 346 -9.90 2.64 26.39
CA GLU A 346 -10.10 1.23 26.70
C GLU A 346 -9.78 0.36 25.48
N MET A 347 -10.27 0.71 24.29
CA MET A 347 -9.93 0.03 23.03
C MET A 347 -8.41 0.02 22.79
N TYR A 348 -7.70 1.12 23.04
CA TYR A 348 -6.24 1.18 22.87
C TYR A 348 -5.51 0.23 23.83
N ASN A 349 -5.98 0.12 25.07
CA ASN A 349 -5.34 -0.71 26.10
C ASN A 349 -5.72 -2.20 25.99
N GLU A 350 -6.96 -2.51 25.61
CA GLU A 350 -7.52 -3.86 25.67
C GLU A 350 -7.58 -4.55 24.30
N TRP A 351 -7.74 -3.81 23.19
CA TRP A 351 -7.95 -4.39 21.87
C TRP A 351 -6.68 -4.33 20.99
N PRO A 352 -5.98 -5.46 20.76
CA PRO A 352 -4.70 -5.46 20.05
C PRO A 352 -4.76 -4.85 18.65
N PHE A 353 -5.86 -5.05 17.92
CA PHE A 353 -6.04 -4.48 16.57
C PHE A 353 -6.03 -2.95 16.59
N PHE A 354 -6.77 -2.34 17.52
CA PHE A 354 -6.84 -0.89 17.64
C PHE A 354 -5.49 -0.33 18.10
N ARG A 355 -4.86 -0.98 19.08
CA ARG A 355 -3.52 -0.63 19.54
C ARG A 355 -2.49 -0.57 18.41
N VAL A 356 -2.30 -1.66 17.66
CA VAL A 356 -1.28 -1.68 16.59
C VAL A 356 -1.59 -0.71 15.44
N THR A 357 -2.88 -0.39 15.24
CA THR A 357 -3.30 0.61 14.24
C THR A 357 -2.85 2.00 14.66
N LEU A 358 -3.02 2.35 15.94
CA LEU A 358 -2.59 3.64 16.50
C LEU A 358 -1.07 3.73 16.72
N ASP A 359 -0.42 2.64 17.15
CA ASP A 359 1.04 2.61 17.32
C ASP A 359 1.77 2.88 15.99
N LEU A 360 1.25 2.35 14.87
CA LEU A 360 1.79 2.65 13.55
C LEU A 360 1.61 4.14 13.19
N LEU A 361 0.43 4.68 13.49
CA LEU A 361 0.13 6.09 13.24
C LEU A 361 1.07 7.00 14.05
N GLU A 362 1.28 6.68 15.33
CA GLU A 362 2.19 7.39 16.23
C GLU A 362 3.64 7.32 15.76
N MET A 363 4.12 6.14 15.31
CA MET A 363 5.44 5.99 14.71
C MET A 363 5.61 6.85 13.45
N VAL A 364 4.57 7.01 12.64
CA VAL A 364 4.62 7.87 11.46
C VAL A 364 4.65 9.35 11.86
N PHE A 365 3.91 9.76 12.88
CA PHE A 365 4.03 11.10 13.44
C PHE A 365 5.43 11.37 14.00
N ALA A 366 6.11 10.37 14.58
CA ALA A 366 7.50 10.49 15.03
C ALA A 366 8.51 10.71 13.89
N LYS A 367 8.13 10.35 12.65
CA LYS A 367 8.95 10.55 11.45
C LYS A 367 8.59 11.83 10.71
N GLY A 368 7.42 12.40 10.98
CA GLY A 368 6.91 13.59 10.32
C GLY A 368 7.42 14.88 10.92
N ASP A 369 7.50 15.92 10.09
CA ASP A 369 7.90 17.27 10.48
C ASP A 369 7.08 18.28 9.65
N PRO A 370 6.03 18.91 10.23
CA PRO A 370 5.23 19.89 9.52
C PRO A 370 5.98 21.20 9.23
N GLY A 371 7.07 21.49 9.94
CA GLY A 371 7.96 22.61 9.64
C GLY A 371 8.71 22.39 8.34
N ILE A 372 9.25 21.19 8.13
CA ILE A 372 9.86 20.81 6.84
C ILE A 372 8.82 20.77 5.73
N ALA A 373 7.63 20.21 5.97
CA ALA A 373 6.55 20.26 4.98
C ALA A 373 6.20 21.71 4.57
N ALA A 374 6.21 22.66 5.52
CA ALA A 374 6.00 24.08 5.24
C ALA A 374 7.13 24.71 4.40
N VAL A 375 8.37 24.23 4.52
CA VAL A 375 9.49 24.67 3.66
C VAL A 375 9.25 24.27 2.21
N TYR A 376 8.78 23.03 1.95
CA TYR A 376 8.42 22.62 0.59
C TYR A 376 7.30 23.49 0.03
N ASP A 377 6.25 23.74 0.80
CA ASP A 377 5.16 24.62 0.38
C ASP A 377 5.65 26.02 0.05
N LYS A 378 6.42 26.65 0.95
CA LYS A 378 6.93 28.01 0.75
C LYS A 378 7.80 28.15 -0.50
N LEU A 379 8.56 27.11 -0.85
CA LEU A 379 9.49 27.16 -1.99
C LEU A 379 8.83 26.75 -3.31
N LEU A 380 7.88 25.81 -3.28
CA LEU A 380 7.44 25.08 -4.48
C LEU A 380 5.97 25.29 -4.83
N VAL A 381 5.13 25.70 -3.87
CA VAL A 381 3.68 25.84 -4.03
C VAL A 381 3.33 27.29 -4.34
N ALA A 382 2.41 27.49 -5.29
CA ALA A 382 1.90 28.81 -5.66
C ALA A 382 1.17 29.50 -4.49
N ASP A 383 1.23 30.83 -4.44
CA ASP A 383 0.72 31.63 -3.33
C ASP A 383 -0.78 31.39 -3.03
N ASP A 384 -1.59 31.13 -4.06
CA ASP A 384 -3.02 30.86 -3.95
C ASP A 384 -3.37 29.48 -3.35
N LEU A 385 -2.39 28.58 -3.27
CA LEU A 385 -2.49 27.24 -2.66
C LEU A 385 -1.84 27.15 -1.29
N GLN A 386 -1.10 28.16 -0.82
CA GLN A 386 -0.42 28.16 0.48
C GLN A 386 -1.41 27.94 1.64
N SER A 387 -2.56 28.64 1.61
CA SER A 387 -3.62 28.50 2.63
C SER A 387 -4.20 27.09 2.72
N PHE A 388 -4.25 26.36 1.61
CA PHE A 388 -4.68 24.96 1.59
C PHE A 388 -3.65 24.07 2.30
N GLY A 389 -2.36 24.27 2.04
CA GLY A 389 -1.28 23.57 2.74
C GLY A 389 -1.25 23.86 4.25
N GLU A 390 -1.50 25.10 4.65
CA GLU A 390 -1.65 25.48 6.06
C GLU A 390 -2.82 24.75 6.73
N GLN A 391 -3.96 24.64 6.06
CA GLN A 391 -5.11 23.89 6.56
C GLN A 391 -4.79 22.40 6.74
N LEU A 392 -4.03 21.79 5.82
CA LEU A 392 -3.58 20.40 5.98
C LEU A 392 -2.62 20.24 7.16
N ARG A 393 -1.67 21.17 7.36
CA ARG A 393 -0.75 21.14 8.52
C ARG A 393 -1.49 21.34 9.85
N LYS A 394 -2.53 22.16 9.87
CA LYS A 394 -3.41 22.28 11.04
C LYS A 394 -4.11 20.96 11.37
N ASN A 395 -4.60 20.26 10.34
CA ASN A 395 -5.21 18.93 10.50
C ASN A 395 -4.18 17.89 11.00
N TYR A 396 -2.93 17.95 10.53
CA TYR A 396 -1.83 17.12 11.03
C TYR A 396 -1.66 17.28 12.55
N GLU A 397 -1.55 18.51 13.04
CA GLU A 397 -1.36 18.80 14.47
C GLU A 397 -2.59 18.38 15.30
N GLU A 398 -3.80 18.71 14.86
CA GLU A 398 -5.04 18.31 15.55
C GLU A 398 -5.17 16.76 15.62
N THR A 399 -4.84 16.06 14.53
CA THR A 399 -4.86 14.59 14.51
C THR A 399 -3.82 13.99 15.48
N LYS A 400 -2.62 14.57 15.53
CA LYS A 400 -1.55 14.14 16.44
C LYS A 400 -1.94 14.33 17.90
N GLU A 401 -2.53 15.47 18.25
CA GLU A 401 -3.02 15.75 19.61
C GLU A 401 -4.12 14.77 20.04
N LEU A 402 -5.11 14.53 19.17
CA LEU A 402 -6.21 13.58 19.44
C LEU A 402 -5.69 12.15 19.61
N LEU A 403 -4.73 11.73 18.79
CA LEU A 403 -4.08 10.43 18.90
C LEU A 403 -3.42 10.25 20.28
N LEU A 404 -2.62 11.22 20.73
CA LEU A 404 -1.94 11.16 22.02
C LEU A 404 -2.94 11.13 23.18
N GLN A 405 -4.04 11.87 23.08
CA GLN A 405 -5.13 11.81 24.06
C GLN A 405 -5.76 10.42 24.13
N VAL A 406 -5.99 9.75 22.99
CA VAL A 406 -6.55 8.39 22.93
C VAL A 406 -5.56 7.34 23.44
N ALA A 407 -4.28 7.46 23.08
CA ALA A 407 -3.22 6.57 23.56
C ALA A 407 -2.90 6.78 25.05
N GLY A 408 -3.21 7.97 25.60
CA GLY A 408 -2.85 8.33 26.97
C GLY A 408 -1.38 8.74 27.13
N HIS A 409 -0.71 9.10 26.04
CA HIS A 409 0.67 9.56 26.01
C HIS A 409 0.74 11.09 26.10
N LYS A 410 1.79 11.62 26.73
CA LYS A 410 2.09 13.07 26.75
C LYS A 410 2.92 13.47 25.54
N ASP A 411 3.80 12.59 25.09
CA ASP A 411 4.67 12.79 23.95
C ASP A 411 4.60 11.62 22.97
N VAL A 412 4.87 11.88 21.69
CA VAL A 412 4.99 10.85 20.66
C VAL A 412 6.04 9.80 21.06
N LEU A 413 5.66 8.53 20.91
CA LEU A 413 6.43 7.32 21.27
C LEU A 413 6.82 7.28 22.75
N GLU A 414 5.96 7.75 23.66
CA GLU A 414 6.20 7.65 25.10
C GLU A 414 6.38 6.18 25.55
N GLY A 415 5.60 5.26 24.98
CA GLY A 415 5.69 3.83 25.26
C GLY A 415 6.85 3.08 24.60
N ASP A 416 7.63 3.72 23.70
CA ASP A 416 8.76 3.10 23.00
C ASP A 416 9.98 4.05 22.90
N PRO A 417 10.72 4.23 24.03
CA PRO A 417 11.88 5.11 24.06
C PRO A 417 13.03 4.64 23.15
N TYR A 418 13.14 3.33 22.88
CA TYR A 418 14.18 2.77 22.02
C TYR A 418 13.95 3.16 20.55
N LEU A 419 12.72 3.03 20.06
CA LEU A 419 12.37 3.50 18.72
C LEU A 419 12.53 5.02 18.62
N LYS A 420 12.05 5.76 19.63
CA LYS A 420 12.17 7.24 19.69
C LYS A 420 13.63 7.69 19.56
N GLN A 421 14.55 7.08 20.30
CA GLN A 421 15.97 7.38 20.22
C GLN A 421 16.54 7.13 18.81
N ARG A 422 16.23 5.97 18.23
CA ARG A 422 16.75 5.58 16.90
C ARG A 422 16.27 6.51 15.79
N LEU A 423 15.01 6.96 15.85
CA LEU A 423 14.47 7.90 14.86
C LEU A 423 15.12 9.27 15.01
N ARG A 424 15.27 9.76 16.24
CA ARG A 424 15.92 11.05 16.52
C ARG A 424 17.37 11.12 16.01
N LEU A 425 18.13 10.03 16.11
CA LEU A 425 19.52 9.98 15.60
C LEU A 425 19.62 10.10 14.08
N ARG A 426 18.56 9.77 13.33
CA ARG A 426 18.54 9.87 11.86
C ARG A 426 18.13 11.26 11.38
N GLU A 427 17.39 11.98 12.22
CA GLU A 427 16.71 13.23 11.87
C GLU A 427 17.66 14.27 11.25
N SER A 428 18.82 14.51 11.84
CA SER A 428 19.78 15.51 11.35
C SER A 428 20.20 15.29 9.89
N TYR A 429 20.44 14.04 9.51
CA TYR A 429 20.84 13.69 8.14
C TYR A 429 19.67 13.85 7.18
N ILE A 430 18.51 13.30 7.55
CA ILE A 430 17.31 13.33 6.69
C ILE A 430 16.85 14.78 6.49
N THR A 431 16.83 15.60 7.54
CA THR A 431 16.45 17.02 7.47
C THR A 431 17.38 17.82 6.57
N THR A 432 18.69 17.54 6.60
CA THR A 432 19.64 18.15 5.67
C THR A 432 19.30 17.81 4.22
N LEU A 433 19.01 16.54 3.94
CA LEU A 433 18.60 16.09 2.61
C LEU A 433 17.25 16.67 2.19
N ASN A 434 16.31 16.86 3.12
CA ASN A 434 15.01 17.47 2.83
C ASN A 434 15.14 18.91 2.35
N VAL A 435 15.93 19.73 3.05
CA VAL A 435 16.17 21.12 2.63
C VAL A 435 16.92 21.15 1.30
N CYS A 436 17.94 20.31 1.14
CA CYS A 436 18.66 20.16 -0.13
C CYS A 436 17.69 19.80 -1.28
N GLN A 437 16.79 18.84 -1.05
CA GLN A 437 15.79 18.40 -2.01
C GLN A 437 14.84 19.54 -2.40
N ALA A 438 14.27 20.25 -1.43
CA ALA A 438 13.32 21.34 -1.69
C ALA A 438 13.95 22.46 -2.55
N TYR A 439 15.17 22.89 -2.21
CA TYR A 439 15.89 23.89 -3.01
C TYR A 439 16.33 23.35 -4.39
N THR A 440 16.69 22.07 -4.48
CA THR A 440 17.01 21.44 -5.78
C THR A 440 15.79 21.39 -6.69
N LEU A 441 14.62 21.02 -6.16
CA LEU A 441 13.34 21.07 -6.89
C LEU A 441 13.02 22.50 -7.35
N LYS A 442 13.22 23.51 -6.50
CA LYS A 442 13.00 24.91 -6.86
C LYS A 442 13.87 25.33 -8.04
N ARG A 443 15.16 24.96 -8.03
CA ARG A 443 16.10 25.21 -9.13
C ARG A 443 15.74 24.46 -10.41
N ILE A 444 15.21 23.24 -10.30
CA ILE A 444 14.76 22.45 -11.46
C ILE A 444 13.51 23.07 -12.09
N ARG A 445 12.53 23.47 -11.28
CA ARG A 445 11.20 23.89 -11.73
C ARG A 445 11.13 25.37 -12.15
N ASP A 446 11.99 26.21 -11.60
CA ASP A 446 12.01 27.66 -11.87
C ASP A 446 13.41 28.13 -12.32
N PRO A 447 13.66 28.22 -13.64
CA PRO A 447 14.91 28.74 -14.19
C PRO A 447 15.20 30.21 -13.82
N GLY A 448 14.19 30.97 -13.37
CA GLY A 448 14.34 32.36 -12.92
C GLY A 448 14.86 32.47 -11.48
N PHE A 449 14.95 31.37 -10.73
CA PHE A 449 15.46 31.36 -9.37
C PHE A 449 16.97 31.64 -9.36
N GLN A 450 17.37 32.78 -8.78
CA GLN A 450 18.77 33.19 -8.77
C GLN A 450 19.63 32.32 -7.84
N VAL A 451 20.69 31.76 -8.40
CA VAL A 451 21.71 31.00 -7.69
C VAL A 451 23.04 31.74 -7.82
N SER A 452 23.62 32.17 -6.71
CA SER A 452 24.94 32.80 -6.71
C SER A 452 26.03 31.75 -6.89
N PRO A 453 26.92 31.88 -7.89
CA PRO A 453 28.08 31.01 -8.00
C PRO A 453 28.96 31.11 -6.75
N GLN A 454 29.40 29.97 -6.23
CA GLN A 454 30.40 29.92 -5.18
C GLN A 454 31.65 29.22 -5.68
N PRO A 455 32.85 29.61 -5.19
CA PRO A 455 34.07 28.88 -5.49
C PRO A 455 33.96 27.44 -4.98
N THR A 456 34.53 26.50 -5.73
CA THR A 456 34.54 25.08 -5.35
C THR A 456 35.18 24.93 -3.97
N LEU A 457 34.43 24.36 -3.02
CA LEU A 457 34.89 24.13 -1.65
C LEU A 457 35.67 22.83 -1.49
N SER A 458 35.45 21.84 -2.38
CA SER A 458 36.21 20.60 -2.38
C SER A 458 37.66 20.90 -2.77
N LYS A 459 38.61 20.41 -1.95
CA LYS A 459 40.05 20.54 -2.16
C LYS A 459 40.67 19.28 -2.77
N GLU A 460 39.87 18.25 -3.02
CA GLU A 460 40.34 17.04 -3.70
C GLU A 460 40.57 17.34 -5.19
N PHE A 461 41.72 16.92 -5.69
CA PHE A 461 42.17 17.14 -7.06
C PHE A 461 41.19 16.49 -8.06
N THR A 462 40.37 17.31 -8.73
CA THR A 462 39.94 16.97 -10.08
C THR A 462 41.15 17.18 -10.97
N ASP A 463 41.70 16.09 -11.53
CA ASP A 463 42.52 16.18 -12.73
C ASP A 463 41.72 17.03 -13.74
N GLU A 464 42.19 18.25 -14.04
CA GLU A 464 41.45 19.24 -14.85
C GLU A 464 41.14 18.74 -16.27
N SER A 465 41.70 17.57 -16.65
CA SER A 465 41.46 16.86 -17.90
C SER A 465 40.19 15.99 -17.91
N GLN A 466 39.52 15.75 -16.78
CA GLN A 466 38.27 15.00 -16.72
C GLN A 466 37.11 15.91 -16.30
N PRO A 467 36.08 16.09 -17.15
CA PRO A 467 34.83 16.71 -16.71
C PRO A 467 34.35 15.96 -15.46
N ALA A 468 34.04 16.70 -14.39
CA ALA A 468 33.43 16.10 -13.20
C ALA A 468 32.29 15.18 -13.67
N GLN A 469 32.26 13.94 -13.19
CA GLN A 469 31.25 12.96 -13.60
C GLN A 469 29.91 13.34 -12.97
N VAL A 470 29.30 14.45 -13.42
CA VAL A 470 28.09 15.07 -12.82
C VAL A 470 26.80 14.39 -13.29
N VAL A 471 26.92 13.30 -14.05
CA VAL A 471 25.83 12.60 -14.73
C VAL A 471 26.10 11.09 -14.74
N GLN A 472 26.36 10.50 -13.56
CA GLN A 472 26.63 9.06 -13.43
C GLN A 472 25.35 8.23 -13.39
N LEU A 473 24.28 8.78 -12.80
CA LEU A 473 23.06 8.01 -12.56
C LEU A 473 22.13 7.98 -13.77
N ASN A 474 22.14 9.03 -14.59
CA ASN A 474 21.39 9.09 -15.85
C ASN A 474 22.11 9.93 -16.93
N PRO A 475 23.00 9.33 -17.74
CA PRO A 475 23.74 10.04 -18.81
C PRO A 475 22.89 10.78 -19.83
N GLU A 476 21.60 10.43 -19.95
CA GLU A 476 20.63 11.02 -20.88
C GLU A 476 19.76 12.11 -20.22
N SER A 477 20.19 12.64 -19.07
CA SER A 477 19.44 13.67 -18.33
C SER A 477 19.13 14.91 -19.18
N GLU A 478 17.86 15.32 -19.19
CA GLU A 478 17.41 16.58 -19.80
C GLU A 478 17.55 17.79 -18.85
N TYR A 479 17.92 17.56 -17.59
CA TYR A 479 18.12 18.62 -16.60
C TYR A 479 19.55 19.16 -16.64
N ALA A 480 19.77 20.35 -16.07
CA ALA A 480 21.12 20.88 -15.94
C ALA A 480 22.03 19.88 -15.18
N PRO A 481 23.29 19.66 -15.63
CA PRO A 481 24.16 18.63 -15.08
C PRO A 481 24.26 18.68 -13.54
N GLY A 482 24.12 17.53 -12.91
CA GLY A 482 24.15 17.35 -11.45
C GLY A 482 22.84 17.59 -10.71
N LEU A 483 21.84 18.25 -11.29
CA LEU A 483 20.55 18.47 -10.61
C LEU A 483 19.78 17.16 -10.44
N GLU A 484 19.71 16.33 -11.49
CA GLU A 484 19.04 15.02 -11.41
C GLU A 484 19.76 14.10 -10.44
N ASP A 485 21.07 13.94 -10.56
CA ASP A 485 21.87 13.07 -9.67
C ASP A 485 21.75 13.52 -8.21
N THR A 486 21.80 14.83 -7.94
CA THR A 486 21.58 15.37 -6.59
C THR A 486 20.18 15.04 -6.09
N LEU A 487 19.15 15.23 -6.93
CA LEU A 487 17.78 14.92 -6.52
C LEU A 487 17.60 13.43 -6.24
N ILE A 488 18.14 12.54 -7.09
CA ILE A 488 18.12 11.09 -6.87
C ILE A 488 18.81 10.73 -5.55
N LEU A 489 19.96 11.32 -5.24
CA LEU A 489 20.67 11.08 -3.98
C LEU A 489 19.84 11.51 -2.77
N THR A 490 19.18 12.67 -2.82
CA THR A 490 18.27 13.08 -1.73
C THR A 490 17.11 12.10 -1.59
N MET A 491 16.49 11.67 -2.70
CA MET A 491 15.37 10.73 -2.68
C MET A 491 15.76 9.39 -2.06
N LYS A 492 16.93 8.86 -2.43
CA LYS A 492 17.49 7.62 -1.89
C LYS A 492 17.88 7.72 -0.42
N GLY A 493 18.43 8.85 0.01
CA GLY A 493 18.86 9.04 1.40
C GLY A 493 17.73 9.34 2.38
N ILE A 494 16.62 9.93 1.91
CA ILE A 494 15.42 10.18 2.71
C ILE A 494 14.56 8.89 2.84
N ALA A 495 14.51 8.08 1.78
CA ALA A 495 13.78 6.81 1.76
C ALA A 495 14.41 5.77 2.68
#